data_AF-A0A7G9P283-F1
#
_entry.id   AF-A0A7G9P283-F1
#
_cell.length_a   1.000
_cell.length_b   1.000
_cell.length_c   1.000
_cell.angle_alpha   90.00
_cell.angle_beta   90.00
_cell.angle_gamma   90.00
#
_symmetry.space_group_name_H-M   'P 1'
#
loop_
_entity.id
_entity.type
_entity.pdbx_description
1 polymer ?
#
loop_
_entity_poly.entity_id
_entity_poly.type
_entity_poly.pdbx_seq_one_letter_code
_entity_poly.pdbx_strand_id
1 'polypeptide(L)'
;MRFDRYEPVAWDGTWRERFKGWTKQQVLEFYWRETGYDTVGFKLLVNQGEGISDSFWRKHQPKVIALTRPNVIRTAVSELWAWHQGPDAWAGSAEQPTRPTAWTVDAQKLLSLAENYKAHNEHIEQWASWFGLESLSVTYDDILTDDDGYLLDASVNDRLCEYLNVEPLKLRAGITKRLPFALDNIISNWNEVEPQLRDKGYGSLLDEYGLERG
;
A
#
# COMPACT_ATOMS: atom_id res chain seq x y z
N MET A 1 13.11 19.61 -12.95
CA MET A 1 11.88 19.65 -12.14
C MET A 1 11.87 18.38 -11.31
N ARG A 2 12.02 18.46 -9.97
CA ARG A 2 12.15 17.29 -9.09
C ARG A 2 10.75 16.70 -8.82
N PHE A 3 10.56 15.43 -9.16
CA PHE A 3 9.46 14.60 -8.69
C PHE A 3 9.74 14.18 -7.24
N ASP A 4 9.61 15.11 -6.30
CA ASP A 4 9.58 14.80 -4.86
C ASP A 4 8.29 15.38 -4.31
N ARG A 5 7.24 14.55 -4.20
CA ARG A 5 6.08 14.71 -3.29
C ARG A 5 5.05 13.60 -3.52
N TYR A 6 5.47 12.36 -3.28
CA TYR A 6 4.56 11.25 -2.93
C TYR A 6 4.53 11.06 -1.41
N GLU A 7 4.60 12.15 -0.63
CA GLU A 7 4.50 12.05 0.82
C GLU A 7 3.04 11.77 1.19
N PRO A 8 2.75 10.66 1.90
CA PRO A 8 1.41 10.42 2.41
C PRO A 8 1.00 11.58 3.31
N VAL A 9 -0.26 12.02 3.20
CA VAL A 9 -0.85 13.16 3.93
C VAL A 9 -0.70 13.06 5.46
N ALA A 10 -0.22 11.93 6.00
CA ALA A 10 -0.22 11.64 7.43
C ALA A 10 1.16 11.56 8.13
N TRP A 11 2.30 11.54 7.44
CA TRP A 11 3.59 11.46 8.15
C TRP A 11 4.20 12.82 8.49
N ASP A 12 5.01 12.83 9.55
CA ASP A 12 5.47 13.95 10.38
C ASP A 12 6.36 15.01 9.69
N GLY A 13 6.18 15.24 8.39
CA GLY A 13 6.88 16.28 7.65
C GLY A 13 6.38 17.70 7.97
N THR A 14 7.15 18.67 7.50
CA THR A 14 6.90 20.13 7.50
C THR A 14 5.49 20.55 7.02
N TRP A 15 4.73 19.63 6.43
CA TRP A 15 3.37 19.82 5.93
C TRP A 15 2.31 19.90 7.01
N ARG A 16 2.47 19.21 8.15
CA ARG A 16 1.51 19.30 9.26
C ARG A 16 1.39 20.73 9.79
N GLU A 17 2.48 21.48 9.84
CA GLU A 17 2.44 22.88 10.27
C GLU A 17 1.77 23.78 9.22
N ARG A 18 1.97 23.53 7.92
CA ARG A 18 1.30 24.28 6.83
C ARG A 18 -0.21 24.12 6.82
N PHE A 19 -0.69 22.91 7.10
CA PHE A 19 -2.13 22.57 7.10
C PHE A 19 -2.71 22.42 8.50
N LYS A 20 -2.06 23.02 9.50
CA LYS A 20 -2.52 22.95 10.88
C LYS A 20 -3.91 23.56 11.00
N GLY A 21 -4.85 22.81 11.58
CA GLY A 21 -6.24 23.23 11.73
C GLY A 21 -7.11 23.04 10.47
N TRP A 22 -6.55 22.51 9.39
CA TRP A 22 -7.32 22.20 8.18
C TRP A 22 -7.94 20.81 8.26
N THR A 23 -9.11 20.64 7.64
CA THR A 23 -9.72 19.33 7.43
C THR A 23 -9.04 18.61 6.26
N LYS A 24 -9.16 17.28 6.22
CA LYS A 24 -8.67 16.44 5.10
C LYS A 24 -9.18 16.95 3.74
N GLN A 25 -10.45 17.35 3.69
CA GLN A 25 -11.07 17.91 2.49
C GLN A 25 -10.48 19.26 2.09
N GLN A 26 -10.15 20.15 3.05
CA GLN A 26 -9.49 21.42 2.73
C GLN A 26 -8.10 21.19 2.14
N VAL A 27 -7.36 20.20 2.65
CA VAL A 27 -6.05 19.82 2.12
C VAL A 27 -6.18 19.30 0.68
N LEU A 28 -7.15 18.42 0.40
CA LEU A 28 -7.38 17.92 -0.95
C LEU A 28 -7.88 19.01 -1.92
N GLU A 29 -8.80 19.88 -1.49
CA GLU A 29 -9.25 21.02 -2.29
C GLU A 29 -8.09 21.96 -2.63
N PHE A 30 -7.15 22.18 -1.70
CA PHE A 30 -5.95 22.95 -1.98
C PHE A 30 -5.11 22.28 -3.04
N TYR A 31 -4.78 21.00 -2.90
CA TYR A 31 -3.99 20.33 -3.93
C TYR A 31 -4.68 20.26 -5.29
N TRP A 32 -6.01 20.12 -5.32
CA TRP A 32 -6.76 20.12 -6.56
C TRP A 32 -6.68 21.46 -7.31
N ARG A 33 -6.53 22.57 -6.57
CA ARG A 33 -6.43 23.94 -7.13
C ARG A 33 -4.99 24.37 -7.41
N GLU A 34 -4.03 23.87 -6.65
CA GLU A 34 -2.65 24.35 -6.59
C GLU A 34 -1.66 23.51 -7.39
N THR A 35 -2.05 23.17 -8.62
CA THR A 35 -1.11 22.56 -9.55
C THR A 35 -1.03 23.36 -10.82
N GLY A 36 0.16 23.92 -11.11
CA GLY A 36 0.54 24.33 -12.46
C GLY A 36 0.77 23.13 -13.41
N TYR A 37 0.11 22.01 -13.13
CA TYR A 37 0.17 20.75 -13.87
C TYR A 37 -1.22 20.41 -14.38
N ASP A 38 -1.30 19.75 -15.53
CA ASP A 38 -2.56 19.33 -16.15
C ASP A 38 -3.23 18.17 -15.42
N THR A 39 -2.54 17.53 -14.47
CA THR A 39 -3.05 16.37 -13.71
C THR A 39 -2.49 16.38 -12.30
N VAL A 40 -3.31 15.92 -11.34
CA VAL A 40 -2.91 15.73 -9.94
C VAL A 40 -3.23 14.31 -9.51
N GLY A 41 -2.31 13.69 -8.79
CA GLY A 41 -2.49 12.38 -8.19
C GLY A 41 -2.26 12.41 -6.69
N PHE A 42 -3.01 11.60 -5.94
CA PHE A 42 -2.87 11.45 -4.50
C PHE A 42 -2.91 9.99 -4.12
N LYS A 43 -2.19 9.64 -3.05
CA LYS A 43 -2.34 8.35 -2.37
C LYS A 43 -3.09 8.58 -1.07
N LEU A 44 -4.18 7.84 -0.90
CA LEU A 44 -4.95 7.79 0.34
C LEU A 44 -5.00 6.35 0.85
N LEU A 45 -4.76 6.18 2.14
CA LEU A 45 -5.15 4.97 2.88
C LEU A 45 -6.66 5.03 3.16
N VAL A 46 -7.30 3.88 3.41
CA VAL A 46 -8.76 3.79 3.66
C VAL A 46 -9.22 4.79 4.71
N ASN A 47 -8.57 4.79 5.87
CA ASN A 47 -8.86 5.70 6.97
C ASN A 47 -8.53 7.19 6.67
N GLN A 48 -7.74 7.47 5.64
CA GLN A 48 -7.48 8.84 5.19
C GLN A 48 -8.60 9.37 4.28
N GLY A 49 -9.34 8.49 3.60
CA GLY A 49 -10.55 8.84 2.85
C GLY A 49 -11.72 9.25 3.75
N GLU A 50 -11.79 8.70 4.95
CA GLU A 50 -12.86 8.98 5.91
C GLU A 50 -12.91 10.47 6.32
N GLY A 51 -14.10 11.06 6.28
CA GLY A 51 -14.34 12.46 6.65
C GLY A 51 -14.21 13.47 5.49
N ILE A 52 -13.99 13.00 4.26
CA ILE A 52 -14.13 13.81 3.05
C ILE A 52 -15.57 13.66 2.54
N SER A 53 -16.25 14.78 2.25
CA SER A 53 -17.67 14.74 1.88
C SER A 53 -17.91 14.08 0.52
N ASP A 54 -19.04 13.38 0.38
CA ASP A 54 -19.52 12.85 -0.90
C ASP A 54 -19.54 13.90 -2.01
N SER A 55 -19.89 15.14 -1.65
CA SER A 55 -19.92 16.27 -2.58
C SER A 55 -18.53 16.61 -3.15
N PHE A 56 -17.44 16.38 -2.41
CA PHE A 56 -16.09 16.56 -2.92
C PHE A 56 -15.80 15.55 -4.04
N TRP A 57 -16.03 14.26 -3.77
CA TRP A 57 -15.81 13.19 -4.74
C TRP A 57 -16.67 13.36 -5.99
N ARG A 58 -17.96 13.67 -5.79
CA ARG A 58 -18.90 13.88 -6.89
C ARG A 58 -18.59 15.10 -7.74
N LYS A 59 -18.06 16.17 -7.14
CA LYS A 59 -17.66 17.40 -7.84
C LYS A 59 -16.44 17.17 -8.72
N HIS A 60 -15.44 16.44 -8.21
CA HIS A 60 -14.13 16.32 -8.83
C HIS A 60 -13.97 15.09 -9.73
N GLN A 61 -14.80 14.06 -9.53
CA GLN A 61 -14.83 12.83 -10.36
C GLN A 61 -13.43 12.25 -10.65
N PRO A 62 -12.58 12.00 -9.64
CA PRO A 62 -11.25 11.48 -9.89
C PRO A 62 -11.31 10.04 -10.44
N LYS A 63 -10.34 9.69 -11.28
CA LYS A 63 -10.03 8.29 -11.58
C LYS A 63 -9.40 7.64 -10.35
N VAL A 64 -9.92 6.48 -9.94
CA VAL A 64 -9.50 5.77 -8.73
C VAL A 64 -8.72 4.50 -9.08
N ILE A 65 -7.46 4.42 -8.65
CA ILE A 65 -6.72 3.16 -8.68
C ILE A 65 -6.85 2.50 -7.30
N ALA A 66 -7.59 1.41 -7.25
CA ALA A 66 -7.84 0.61 -6.04
C ALA A 66 -6.70 -0.41 -5.88
N LEU A 67 -5.68 -0.04 -5.09
CA LEU A 67 -4.53 -0.90 -4.81
C LEU A 67 -4.79 -1.77 -3.57
N THR A 68 -4.86 -3.10 -3.75
CA THR A 68 -5.04 -4.07 -2.67
C THR A 68 -3.82 -4.99 -2.51
N ARG A 69 -3.68 -5.62 -1.36
CA ARG A 69 -2.69 -6.70 -1.16
C ARG A 69 -3.42 -7.93 -0.61
N PRO A 70 -3.71 -8.94 -1.45
CA PRO A 70 -4.52 -10.10 -1.06
C PRO A 70 -3.95 -10.84 0.16
N ASN A 71 -2.63 -10.98 0.23
CA ASN A 71 -1.97 -11.60 1.36
C ASN A 71 -1.91 -10.66 2.58
N VAL A 72 -3.00 -10.62 3.35
CA VAL A 72 -3.16 -9.75 4.52
C VAL A 72 -2.19 -10.08 5.65
N ILE A 73 -1.75 -11.35 5.78
CA ILE A 73 -0.73 -11.76 6.75
C ILE A 73 0.59 -11.06 6.45
N ARG A 74 1.02 -11.10 5.18
CA ARG A 74 2.24 -10.43 4.72
C ARG A 74 2.18 -8.92 4.91
N THR A 75 1.00 -8.32 4.71
CA THR A 75 0.79 -6.89 4.99
C THR A 75 0.95 -6.58 6.48
N ALA A 76 0.29 -7.35 7.34
CA ALA A 76 0.35 -7.17 8.79
C ALA A 76 1.77 -7.40 9.36
N VAL A 77 2.48 -8.44 8.90
CA VAL A 77 3.88 -8.68 9.28
C VAL A 77 4.78 -7.52 8.83
N SER A 78 4.58 -7.01 7.62
CA SER A 78 5.34 -5.86 7.12
C SER A 78 5.13 -4.59 7.95
N GLU A 79 3.91 -4.36 8.42
CA GLU A 79 3.62 -3.24 9.32
C GLU A 79 4.26 -3.44 10.69
N LEU A 80 4.09 -4.61 11.30
CA LEU A 80 4.70 -4.92 12.60
C LEU A 80 6.22 -4.80 12.56
N TRP A 81 6.84 -5.24 11.46
CA TRP A 81 8.27 -5.06 11.24
C TRP A 81 8.66 -3.59 11.19
N ALA A 82 7.91 -2.78 10.43
CA ALA A 82 8.19 -1.35 10.32
C ALA A 82 8.06 -0.65 11.68
N TRP A 83 7.09 -1.04 12.50
CA TRP A 83 6.95 -0.54 13.88
C TRP A 83 8.10 -0.98 14.78
N HIS A 84 8.58 -2.21 14.61
CA HIS A 84 9.68 -2.76 15.39
C HIS A 84 11.03 -2.08 15.06
N GLN A 85 11.27 -1.80 13.78
CA GLN A 85 12.51 -1.19 13.29
C GLN A 85 12.51 0.34 13.35
N GLY A 86 11.34 0.98 13.44
CA GLY A 86 11.19 2.43 13.55
C GLY A 86 10.89 3.15 12.23
N PRO A 87 10.84 4.51 12.24
CA PRO A 87 10.34 5.33 11.12
C PRO A 87 11.02 5.07 9.76
N ASP A 88 12.32 4.76 9.76
CA ASP A 88 13.08 4.51 8.53
C ASP A 88 12.69 3.19 7.85
N ALA A 89 12.05 2.28 8.59
CA ALA A 89 11.61 0.99 8.08
C ALA A 89 10.34 1.05 7.23
N TRP A 90 9.81 2.25 6.99
CA TRP A 90 8.68 2.44 6.12
C TRP A 90 9.05 2.95 4.72
N ALA A 91 10.14 3.70 4.59
CA ALA A 91 10.60 4.28 3.32
C ALA A 91 11.60 3.34 2.64
N GLY A 92 11.14 2.38 1.82
CA GLY A 92 12.05 1.45 1.12
C GLY A 92 12.99 2.19 0.20
N SER A 93 14.29 2.28 0.54
CA SER A 93 15.31 2.55 -0.47
C SER A 93 15.44 1.32 -1.35
N ALA A 94 15.80 1.52 -2.62
CA ALA A 94 16.01 0.44 -3.60
C ALA A 94 17.25 -0.44 -3.30
N GLU A 95 17.74 -0.45 -2.07
CA GLU A 95 18.82 -1.33 -1.64
C GLU A 95 18.31 -2.77 -1.57
N GLN A 96 19.21 -3.72 -1.85
CA GLN A 96 18.86 -5.13 -1.80
C GLN A 96 18.36 -5.49 -0.39
N PRO A 97 17.20 -6.16 -0.26
CA PRO A 97 16.68 -6.53 1.04
C PRO A 97 17.66 -7.48 1.71
N THR A 98 18.26 -7.03 2.81
CA THR A 98 19.06 -7.88 3.69
C THR A 98 18.14 -8.74 4.54
N ARG A 99 18.58 -9.96 4.86
CA ARG A 99 17.80 -10.85 5.73
C ARG A 99 17.64 -10.19 7.10
N PRO A 100 16.41 -9.94 7.57
CA PRO A 100 16.20 -9.33 8.87
C PRO A 100 16.56 -10.31 9.98
N THR A 101 16.99 -9.78 11.12
CA THR A 101 17.01 -10.55 12.37
C THR A 101 15.57 -10.91 12.72
N ALA A 102 15.31 -12.21 12.92
CA ALA A 102 13.97 -12.66 13.32
C ALA A 102 13.57 -12.04 14.67
N TRP A 103 12.30 -11.68 14.82
CA TRP A 103 11.79 -11.04 16.03
C TRP A 103 10.52 -11.74 16.54
N THR A 104 10.26 -11.56 17.83
CA THR A 104 9.07 -12.15 18.46
C THR A 104 7.84 -11.34 18.08
N VAL A 105 6.81 -12.02 17.56
CA VAL A 105 5.54 -11.42 17.16
C VAL A 105 4.44 -11.82 18.13
N ASP A 106 3.65 -10.84 18.57
CA ASP A 106 2.38 -11.08 19.25
C ASP A 106 1.35 -11.59 18.23
N ALA A 107 0.95 -12.85 18.36
CA ALA A 107 0.01 -13.50 17.45
C ALA A 107 -1.37 -12.82 17.43
N GLN A 108 -1.87 -12.34 18.58
CA GLN A 108 -3.18 -11.69 18.67
C GLN A 108 -3.14 -10.33 17.98
N LYS A 109 -2.05 -9.58 18.15
CA LYS A 109 -1.85 -8.31 17.43
C LYS A 109 -1.74 -8.55 15.92
N LEU A 110 -0.99 -9.57 15.49
CA LEU A 110 -0.88 -9.93 14.07
C LEU A 110 -2.25 -10.28 13.47
N LEU A 111 -3.02 -11.11 14.15
CA LEU A 111 -4.38 -11.48 13.74
C LEU A 111 -5.30 -10.27 13.63
N SER A 112 -5.31 -9.39 14.64
CA SER A 112 -6.12 -8.18 14.62
C SER A 112 -5.77 -7.28 13.43
N LEU A 113 -4.48 -7.12 13.11
CA LEU A 113 -4.05 -6.36 11.93
C LEU A 113 -4.47 -7.04 10.62
N ALA A 114 -4.34 -8.36 10.52
CA ALA A 114 -4.75 -9.12 9.34
C ALA A 114 -6.26 -8.96 9.05
N GLU A 115 -7.11 -9.06 10.08
CA GLU A 115 -8.55 -8.82 9.95
C GLU A 115 -8.84 -7.38 9.51
N ASN A 116 -8.14 -6.39 10.06
CA ASN A 116 -8.28 -4.99 9.65
C ASN A 116 -7.89 -4.81 8.17
N TYR A 117 -6.80 -5.44 7.71
CA TYR A 117 -6.39 -5.38 6.31
C TYR A 117 -7.34 -6.09 5.37
N LYS A 118 -7.94 -7.20 5.81
CA LYS A 118 -9.00 -7.88 5.07
C LYS A 118 -10.20 -6.95 4.87
N ALA A 119 -10.68 -6.33 5.95
CA ALA A 119 -11.77 -5.35 5.88
C ALA A 119 -11.39 -4.13 5.02
N HIS A 120 -10.14 -3.67 5.07
CA HIS A 120 -9.67 -2.59 4.20
C HIS A 120 -9.67 -2.97 2.72
N ASN A 121 -9.23 -4.18 2.36
CA ASN A 121 -9.27 -4.65 0.97
C ASN A 121 -10.73 -4.67 0.46
N GLU A 122 -11.65 -5.26 1.24
CA GLU A 122 -13.08 -5.29 0.91
C GLU A 122 -13.67 -3.88 0.77
N HIS A 123 -13.27 -2.95 1.65
CA HIS A 123 -13.71 -1.56 1.60
C HIS A 123 -13.20 -0.83 0.34
N ILE A 124 -11.92 -1.00 -0.01
CA ILE A 124 -11.29 -0.35 -1.18
C ILE A 124 -12.02 -0.74 -2.48
N GLU A 125 -12.38 -2.01 -2.62
CA GLU A 125 -13.07 -2.53 -3.81
C GLU A 125 -14.44 -1.89 -4.02
N GLN A 126 -15.12 -1.52 -2.93
CA GLN A 126 -16.46 -0.93 -2.99
C GLN A 126 -16.46 0.60 -2.96
N TRP A 127 -15.39 1.21 -2.43
CA TRP A 127 -15.34 2.64 -2.11
C TRP A 127 -15.69 3.54 -3.30
N ALA A 128 -15.10 3.29 -4.48
CA ALA A 128 -15.35 4.10 -5.68
C ALA A 128 -16.83 4.01 -6.11
N SER A 129 -17.44 2.83 -6.02
CA SER A 129 -18.83 2.60 -6.38
C SER A 129 -19.83 3.42 -5.54
N TRP A 130 -19.54 3.63 -4.25
CA TRP A 130 -20.41 4.42 -3.36
C TRP A 130 -20.57 5.87 -3.82
N PHE A 131 -19.54 6.40 -4.48
CA PHE A 131 -19.53 7.76 -5.03
C PHE A 131 -19.86 7.82 -6.53
N GLY A 132 -20.08 6.67 -7.17
CA GLY A 132 -20.28 6.56 -8.62
C GLY A 132 -19.04 6.90 -9.44
N LEU A 133 -17.85 6.65 -8.88
CA LEU A 133 -16.56 6.87 -9.54
C LEU A 133 -16.14 5.63 -10.33
N GLU A 134 -15.44 5.86 -11.43
CA GLU A 134 -14.73 4.82 -12.15
C GLU A 134 -13.53 4.36 -11.32
N SER A 135 -13.29 3.04 -11.24
CA SER A 135 -12.10 2.49 -10.58
C SER A 135 -11.42 1.41 -11.41
N LEU A 136 -10.09 1.34 -11.25
CA LEU A 136 -9.26 0.24 -11.71
C LEU A 136 -8.68 -0.50 -10.50
N SER A 137 -9.02 -1.77 -10.35
CA SER A 137 -8.42 -2.63 -9.33
C SER A 137 -7.06 -3.15 -9.78
N VAL A 138 -6.08 -3.02 -8.90
CA VAL A 138 -4.70 -3.48 -9.10
C VAL A 138 -4.23 -4.10 -7.78
N THR A 139 -3.54 -5.23 -7.85
CA THR A 139 -2.95 -5.84 -6.64
C THR A 139 -1.51 -5.42 -6.46
N TYR A 140 -1.00 -5.53 -5.24
CA TYR A 140 0.41 -5.28 -4.95
C TYR A 140 1.31 -6.19 -5.78
N ASP A 141 0.95 -7.45 -5.98
CA ASP A 141 1.76 -8.39 -6.77
C ASP A 141 1.72 -8.06 -8.28
N ASP A 142 0.64 -7.46 -8.81
CA ASP A 142 0.60 -6.93 -10.18
C ASP A 142 1.62 -5.81 -10.43
N ILE A 143 2.02 -5.09 -9.38
CA ILE A 143 2.95 -3.95 -9.47
C ILE A 143 4.37 -4.26 -9.02
N LEU A 144 4.64 -5.53 -8.70
CA LEU A 144 5.97 -6.01 -8.34
C LEU A 144 6.68 -6.57 -9.56
N THR A 145 8.01 -6.47 -9.57
CA THR A 145 8.84 -6.92 -10.69
C THR A 145 9.18 -8.39 -10.59
N ASP A 146 9.28 -9.05 -11.75
CA ASP A 146 10.06 -10.27 -11.92
C ASP A 146 11.57 -9.96 -11.81
N ASP A 147 12.37 -11.00 -11.54
CA ASP A 147 13.78 -10.96 -11.11
C ASP A 147 14.77 -10.18 -11.99
N ASP A 148 14.38 -9.76 -13.21
CA ASP A 148 15.23 -9.04 -14.17
C ASP A 148 15.24 -7.51 -13.99
N GLY A 149 14.44 -7.01 -13.04
CA GLY A 149 14.49 -5.63 -12.62
C GLY A 149 13.85 -4.65 -13.60
N TYR A 150 13.09 -3.73 -13.03
CA TYR A 150 12.79 -2.40 -13.58
C TYR A 150 11.60 -2.24 -14.53
N LEU A 151 10.83 -3.26 -14.89
CA LEU A 151 9.59 -3.04 -15.66
C LEU A 151 8.38 -3.65 -14.97
N LEU A 152 7.34 -2.84 -14.82
CA LEU A 152 6.00 -3.31 -14.51
C LEU A 152 5.56 -4.30 -15.59
N ASP A 153 4.80 -5.33 -15.23
CA ASP A 153 4.21 -6.23 -16.23
C ASP A 153 3.52 -5.40 -17.33
N ALA A 154 3.80 -5.74 -18.59
CA ALA A 154 3.37 -4.93 -19.73
C ALA A 154 1.84 -4.82 -19.80
N SER A 155 1.11 -5.87 -19.41
CA SER A 155 -0.35 -5.86 -19.40
C SER A 155 -0.90 -4.94 -18.31
N VAL A 156 -0.27 -4.91 -17.13
CA VAL A 156 -0.65 -4.02 -16.03
C VAL A 156 -0.33 -2.57 -16.39
N ASN A 157 0.83 -2.34 -17.00
CA ASN A 157 1.27 -1.03 -17.49
C ASN A 157 0.30 -0.45 -18.53
N ASP A 158 -0.04 -1.22 -19.54
CA ASP A 158 -0.94 -0.77 -20.62
C ASP A 158 -2.33 -0.48 -20.09
N ARG A 159 -2.87 -1.33 -19.18
CA ARG A 159 -4.15 -1.09 -18.49
C ARG A 159 -4.12 0.21 -17.68
N LEU A 160 -3.02 0.52 -16.99
CA LEU A 160 -2.88 1.77 -16.23
C LEU A 160 -2.80 2.99 -17.15
N CYS A 161 -2.02 2.93 -18.23
CA CYS A 161 -1.91 4.02 -19.20
C CYS A 161 -3.26 4.29 -19.89
N GLU A 162 -3.94 3.23 -20.35
CA GLU A 162 -5.29 3.32 -20.94
C GLU A 162 -6.28 3.91 -19.94
N TYR A 163 -6.32 3.36 -18.73
CA TYR A 163 -7.21 3.85 -17.67
C TYR A 163 -6.97 5.32 -17.37
N LEU A 164 -5.72 5.78 -17.32
CA LEU A 164 -5.38 7.19 -17.08
C LEU A 164 -5.54 8.07 -18.32
N ASN A 165 -5.76 7.50 -19.51
CA ASN A 165 -5.79 8.18 -20.81
C ASN A 165 -4.49 8.96 -21.07
N VAL A 166 -3.36 8.29 -20.89
CA VAL A 166 -2.02 8.81 -21.20
C VAL A 166 -1.35 7.89 -22.22
N GLU A 167 -0.41 8.44 -22.98
CA GLU A 167 0.41 7.65 -23.90
C GLU A 167 1.08 6.48 -23.16
N PRO A 168 1.23 5.30 -23.79
CA PRO A 168 1.95 4.18 -23.20
C PRO A 168 3.36 4.61 -22.76
N LEU A 169 3.60 4.54 -21.47
CA LEU A 169 4.92 4.80 -20.86
C LEU A 169 5.48 3.49 -20.36
N LYS A 170 6.81 3.34 -20.40
CA LYS A 170 7.47 2.24 -19.69
C LYS A 170 7.61 2.61 -18.22
N LEU A 171 6.59 2.29 -17.42
CA LEU A 171 6.64 2.53 -15.99
C LEU A 171 7.63 1.56 -15.33
N ARG A 172 8.47 2.11 -14.46
CA ARG A 172 9.37 1.32 -13.61
C ARG A 172 8.73 1.17 -12.25
N ALA A 173 8.54 -0.06 -11.80
CA ALA A 173 8.22 -0.31 -10.40
C ALA A 173 9.46 0.04 -9.55
N GLY A 174 9.38 1.14 -8.80
CA GLY A 174 10.43 1.58 -7.88
C GLY A 174 10.37 0.91 -6.51
N ILE A 175 9.68 -0.22 -6.38
CA ILE A 175 9.36 -0.85 -5.10
C ILE A 175 9.89 -2.28 -5.11
N THR A 176 10.82 -2.57 -4.22
CA THR A 176 11.24 -3.94 -3.90
C THR A 176 10.46 -4.46 -2.69
N LYS A 177 10.15 -5.76 -2.66
CA LYS A 177 9.60 -6.40 -1.46
C LYS A 177 10.65 -6.28 -0.35
N ARG A 178 10.35 -5.55 0.74
CA ARG A 178 11.24 -5.40 1.90
C ARG A 178 11.44 -6.71 2.69
N LEU A 179 10.41 -7.55 2.74
CA LEU A 179 10.43 -8.84 3.45
C LEU A 179 10.06 -9.99 2.49
N PRO A 180 10.94 -10.31 1.52
CA PRO A 180 10.68 -11.39 0.56
C PRO A 180 10.95 -12.80 1.13
N PHE A 181 11.38 -12.90 2.39
CA PHE A 181 11.75 -14.15 3.05
C PHE A 181 10.52 -14.91 3.56
N ALA A 182 10.62 -16.24 3.71
CA ALA A 182 9.60 -17.05 4.39
C ALA A 182 9.27 -16.53 5.80
N LEU A 183 8.03 -16.69 6.26
CA LEU A 183 7.58 -16.15 7.55
C LEU A 183 8.31 -16.79 8.75
N ASP A 184 8.60 -18.10 8.66
CA ASP A 184 9.37 -18.85 9.66
C ASP A 184 10.81 -18.34 9.80
N ASN A 185 11.35 -17.69 8.77
CA ASN A 185 12.68 -17.10 8.78
C ASN A 185 12.74 -15.72 9.43
N ILE A 186 11.60 -15.05 9.63
CA ILE A 186 11.54 -13.66 10.13
C ILE A 186 10.77 -13.54 11.46
N ILE A 187 9.95 -14.53 11.82
CA ILE A 187 9.22 -14.59 13.10
C ILE A 187 9.90 -15.61 14.02
N SER A 188 10.52 -15.15 15.11
CA SER A 188 11.31 -16.03 15.99
C SER A 188 10.46 -17.04 16.77
N ASN A 189 9.20 -16.71 17.06
CA ASN A 189 8.22 -17.58 17.71
C ASN A 189 7.22 -18.20 16.72
N TRP A 190 7.66 -18.54 15.50
CA TRP A 190 6.79 -19.07 14.43
C TRP A 190 5.95 -20.27 14.86
N ASN A 191 6.53 -21.22 15.62
CA ASN A 191 5.83 -22.42 16.10
C ASN A 191 4.62 -22.10 17.02
N GLU A 192 4.57 -20.90 17.62
CA GLU A 192 3.43 -20.41 18.40
C GLU A 192 2.41 -19.66 17.52
N VAL A 193 2.90 -18.90 16.55
CA VAL A 193 2.11 -18.01 15.69
C VAL A 193 1.37 -18.79 14.59
N GLU A 194 2.05 -19.72 13.91
CA GLU A 194 1.50 -20.46 12.77
C GLU A 194 0.18 -21.18 13.09
N PRO A 195 0.08 -21.97 14.18
CA PRO A 195 -1.17 -22.68 14.47
C PRO A 195 -2.35 -21.73 14.65
N GLN A 196 -2.14 -20.59 15.30
CA GLN A 196 -3.19 -19.58 15.51
C GLN A 196 -3.67 -18.95 14.20
N LEU A 197 -2.75 -18.70 13.25
CA LEU A 197 -3.10 -18.20 11.92
C LEU A 197 -3.88 -19.26 11.11
N ARG A 198 -3.45 -20.53 11.16
CA ARG A 198 -4.15 -21.64 10.49
C ARG A 198 -5.54 -21.86 11.06
N ASP A 199 -5.69 -21.84 12.38
CA ASP A 199 -6.99 -21.97 13.07
C ASP A 199 -7.97 -20.86 12.71
N LYS A 200 -7.46 -19.68 12.33
CA LYS A 200 -8.26 -18.53 11.84
C LYS A 200 -8.55 -18.57 10.34
N GLY A 201 -8.12 -19.62 9.64
CA GLY A 201 -8.38 -19.81 8.22
C GLY A 201 -7.37 -19.13 7.28
N TYR A 202 -6.25 -18.63 7.80
CA TYR A 202 -5.21 -17.99 6.98
C TYR A 202 -4.18 -18.96 6.40
N GLY A 203 -4.39 -20.27 6.53
CA GLY A 203 -3.42 -21.29 6.13
C GLY A 203 -2.92 -21.15 4.68
N SER A 204 -3.81 -20.85 3.74
CA SER A 204 -3.44 -20.68 2.31
C SER A 204 -2.56 -19.45 2.05
N LEU A 205 -2.57 -18.45 2.93
CA LEU A 205 -1.75 -17.23 2.78
C LEU A 205 -0.35 -17.39 3.38
N LEU A 206 -0.10 -18.46 4.16
CA LEU A 206 1.19 -18.67 4.81
C LEU A 206 2.23 -19.26 3.85
N ASP A 207 1.76 -20.09 2.92
CA ASP A 207 2.60 -20.85 1.98
C ASP A 207 2.97 -20.03 0.73
N GLU A 208 2.42 -18.82 0.61
CA GLU A 208 2.33 -18.11 -0.67
C GLU A 208 3.63 -17.43 -1.11
N TYR A 209 4.62 -17.20 -0.23
CA TYR A 209 5.86 -16.51 -0.62
C TYR A 209 7.04 -16.84 0.30
N GLY A 210 8.25 -16.91 -0.28
CA GLY A 210 9.52 -16.86 0.45
C GLY A 210 10.68 -17.29 -0.46
N LEU A 211 11.74 -16.47 -0.55
CA LEU A 211 13.04 -17.00 -0.99
C LEU A 211 13.39 -18.16 -0.04
N GLU A 212 13.63 -19.35 -0.60
CA GLU A 212 13.93 -20.56 0.15
C GLU A 212 15.20 -20.41 1.01
N ARG A 213 15.36 -21.33 1.97
CA ARG A 213 16.50 -21.40 2.89
C ARG A 213 17.83 -21.52 2.11
N GLY A 214 18.45 -20.38 1.81
CA GLY A 214 19.87 -20.26 1.50
C GLY A 214 20.72 -20.31 2.76
#